data_AF-A0A6G3Z2T5-F1
#
_entry.id   AF-A0A6G3Z2T5-F1
#
_cell.length_a   1.000
_cell.length_b   1.000
_cell.length_c   1.000
_cell.angle_alpha   90.00
_cell.angle_beta   90.00
_cell.angle_gamma   90.00
#
_symmetry.space_group_name_H-M   'P 1'
#
loop_
_entity.id
_entity.type
_entity.pdbx_description
1 polymer ?
#
loop_
_entity_poly.entity_id
_entity_poly.type
_entity_poly.pdbx_seq_one_letter_code
_entity_poly.pdbx_strand_id
1 'polypeptide(L)'
;MMSRCPVPIEQRPINQYQDISQSWFYSWGSREIWPYSKPLVVLWCMSWFVTGPVAAASFAPSKYPLPFVIWAAVGALLLPLLTLAQLYVGWLHVGHRLQQEEVPYEESGWYDGQVWQKPEDVLNRDRLIMMYEVQPILKRVRNTLSVLIAVGVALLATGQFL
;
A
#
# COMPACT_ATOMS: atom_id res chain seq x y z
N MET A 1 0.64 39.47 -3.26
CA MET A 1 0.91 39.07 -1.86
C MET A 1 0.57 37.60 -1.74
N MET A 2 1.51 36.73 -1.39
CA MET A 2 1.20 35.33 -1.12
C MET A 2 0.25 35.29 0.07
N SER A 3 -1.02 34.98 -0.18
CA SER A 3 -2.01 34.79 0.88
C SER A 3 -1.51 33.67 1.78
N ARG A 4 -1.34 33.96 3.07
CA ARG A 4 -0.90 32.96 4.05
C ARG A 4 -1.94 31.84 4.07
N CYS A 5 -1.55 30.62 3.73
CA CYS A 5 -2.46 29.48 3.71
C CYS A 5 -3.09 29.31 5.11
N PRO A 6 -4.43 29.39 5.23
CA PRO A 6 -5.12 29.35 6.53
C PRO A 6 -5.18 27.93 7.11
N VAL A 7 -5.04 26.92 6.26
CA VAL A 7 -5.05 25.50 6.65
C VAL A 7 -3.94 25.21 7.66
N PRO A 8 -4.23 24.63 8.83
CA PRO A 8 -3.23 24.18 9.80
C PRO A 8 -2.22 23.23 9.18
N ILE A 9 -0.97 23.27 9.65
CA ILE A 9 0.16 22.52 9.08
C ILE A 9 -0.18 21.03 8.94
N GLU A 10 -0.71 20.40 9.99
CA GLU A 10 -1.03 18.96 10.01
C GLU A 10 -2.10 18.54 9.00
N GLN A 11 -2.97 19.46 8.58
CA GLN A 11 -4.10 19.18 7.69
C GLN A 11 -3.75 19.40 6.20
N ARG A 12 -2.53 19.88 5.91
CA ARG A 12 -2.08 20.18 4.55
C ARG A 12 -1.70 18.91 3.79
N PRO A 13 -2.19 18.71 2.55
CA PRO A 13 -1.86 17.53 1.73
C PRO A 13 -0.36 17.29 1.54
N ILE A 14 0.44 18.37 1.42
CA ILE A 14 1.89 18.27 1.25
C ILE A 14 2.59 17.67 2.46
N ASN A 15 2.15 18.00 3.67
CA ASN A 15 2.75 17.49 4.89
C ASN A 15 2.34 16.04 5.11
N GLN A 16 1.07 15.70 4.85
CA GLN A 16 0.61 14.31 4.85
C GLN A 16 1.43 13.43 3.90
N TYR A 17 1.76 13.93 2.69
CA TYR A 17 2.68 13.25 1.77
C TYR A 17 4.07 13.03 2.38
N GLN A 18 4.65 14.07 2.98
CA GLN A 18 5.96 13.98 3.62
C GLN A 18 5.95 12.94 4.76
N ASP A 19 4.93 12.97 5.62
CA ASP A 19 4.77 12.04 6.74
C ASP A 19 4.69 10.59 6.27
N ILE A 20 3.86 10.28 5.26
CA ILE A 20 3.77 8.90 4.76
C ILE A 20 5.07 8.48 4.06
N SER A 21 5.72 9.39 3.33
CA SER A 21 6.97 9.08 2.61
C SER A 21 8.12 8.76 3.57
N GLN A 22 8.12 9.35 4.77
CA GLN A 22 9.13 9.14 5.81
C GLN A 22 8.75 8.05 6.81
N SER A 23 7.48 7.63 6.84
CA SER A 23 7.00 6.61 7.75
C SER A 23 7.66 5.25 7.51
N TRP A 24 7.80 4.44 8.56
CA TRP A 24 8.44 3.13 8.45
C TRP A 24 7.75 2.19 7.45
N PHE A 25 6.41 2.15 7.43
CA PHE A 25 5.61 1.26 6.59
C PHE A 25 5.33 1.85 5.20
N TYR A 26 4.80 3.07 5.11
CA TYR A 26 4.40 3.63 3.81
C TYR A 26 5.60 3.99 2.93
N SER A 27 6.77 4.25 3.53
CA SER A 27 8.02 4.43 2.77
C SER A 27 8.44 3.20 1.97
N TRP A 28 7.87 2.01 2.19
CA TRP A 28 8.23 0.84 1.39
C TRP A 28 7.99 1.10 -0.09
N GLY A 29 6.85 1.71 -0.44
CA GLY A 29 6.47 1.98 -1.82
C GLY A 29 7.47 2.85 -2.61
N SER A 30 8.15 3.79 -1.93
CA SER A 30 9.14 4.70 -2.53
C SER A 30 10.55 4.11 -2.64
N ARG A 31 10.83 2.98 -2.00
CA ARG A 31 12.16 2.33 -2.04
C ARG A 31 12.47 1.70 -3.38
N GLU A 32 13.75 1.42 -3.64
CA GLU A 32 14.16 0.60 -4.79
C GLU A 32 13.61 -0.83 -4.72
N ILE A 33 13.69 -1.57 -5.83
CA ILE A 33 13.06 -2.89 -5.97
C ILE A 33 13.48 -3.91 -4.90
N TRP A 34 14.76 -3.94 -4.53
CA TRP A 34 15.30 -4.84 -3.51
C TRP A 34 14.80 -4.51 -2.10
N PRO A 35 14.99 -3.27 -1.59
CA PRO A 35 14.47 -2.88 -0.28
C PRO A 35 12.94 -2.86 -0.21
N TYR A 36 12.25 -2.74 -1.35
CA TYR A 36 10.79 -2.89 -1.47
C TYR A 36 10.33 -4.35 -1.31
N SER A 37 11.01 -5.30 -1.95
CA SER A 37 10.59 -6.71 -1.96
C SER A 37 10.95 -7.47 -0.68
N LYS A 38 12.06 -7.10 -0.02
CA LYS A 38 12.53 -7.72 1.23
C LYS A 38 11.43 -7.88 2.30
N PRO A 39 10.70 -6.84 2.73
CA PRO A 39 9.66 -7.00 3.74
C PRO A 39 8.52 -7.92 3.29
N LEU A 40 8.18 -7.93 1.99
CA LEU A 40 7.14 -8.81 1.46
C LEU A 40 7.56 -10.29 1.54
N VAL A 41 8.82 -10.60 1.23
CA VAL A 41 9.36 -11.96 1.36
C VAL A 41 9.40 -12.38 2.83
N VAL A 42 9.82 -11.48 3.74
CA VAL A 42 9.82 -11.76 5.19
C VAL A 42 8.39 -12.04 5.68
N LEU A 43 7.41 -11.23 5.29
CA LEU A 43 6.00 -11.45 5.63
C LEU A 43 5.49 -12.77 5.08
N TRP A 44 5.84 -13.10 3.84
CA TRP A 44 5.47 -14.38 3.23
C TRP A 44 6.07 -15.56 4.03
N CYS A 45 7.37 -15.53 4.35
CA CYS A 45 8.01 -16.55 5.19
C CYS A 45 7.39 -16.62 6.59
N MET A 46 7.02 -15.50 7.19
CA MET A 46 6.34 -15.48 8.50
C MET A 46 4.96 -16.13 8.43
N SER A 47 4.22 -15.96 7.33
CA SER A 47 2.92 -16.61 7.16
C SER A 47 3.01 -18.14 7.21
N TRP A 48 4.15 -18.74 6.84
CA TRP A 48 4.34 -20.19 6.86
C TRP A 48 4.22 -20.81 8.26
N PHE A 49 4.47 -20.04 9.33
CA PHE A 49 4.26 -20.53 10.70
C PHE A 49 2.79 -20.86 10.99
N VAL A 50 1.86 -20.23 10.28
CA VAL A 50 0.42 -20.50 10.39
C VAL A 50 -0.04 -21.42 9.27
N THR A 51 0.34 -21.13 8.03
CA THR A 51 -0.19 -21.84 6.86
C THR A 51 0.43 -23.22 6.69
N GLY A 52 1.66 -23.43 7.16
CA GLY A 52 2.33 -24.72 7.18
C GLY A 52 1.56 -25.76 7.99
N PRO A 53 1.33 -25.56 9.31
CA PRO A 53 0.53 -26.50 10.11
C PRO A 53 -0.88 -26.73 9.56
N VAL A 54 -1.54 -25.67 9.07
CA VAL A 54 -2.87 -25.79 8.44
C VAL A 54 -2.83 -26.67 7.20
N ALA A 55 -1.84 -26.49 6.32
CA ALA A 55 -1.67 -27.32 5.14
C ALA A 55 -1.26 -28.76 5.50
N ALA A 56 -0.45 -28.96 6.54
CA ALA A 56 -0.02 -30.28 7.00
C ALA A 56 -1.19 -31.12 7.53
N ALA A 57 -2.20 -30.47 8.12
CA ALA A 57 -3.43 -31.14 8.56
C ALA A 57 -4.25 -31.69 7.38
N SER A 58 -4.24 -30.99 6.25
CA SER A 58 -4.94 -31.42 5.02
C SER A 58 -4.10 -32.39 4.18
N PHE A 59 -2.80 -32.13 4.07
CA PHE A 59 -1.85 -32.87 3.24
C PHE A 59 -0.65 -33.26 4.08
N ALA A 60 -0.61 -34.53 4.50
CA ALA A 60 0.51 -35.07 5.28
C ALA A 60 1.84 -34.86 4.54
N PRO A 61 2.82 -34.12 5.11
CA PRO A 61 4.05 -33.73 4.39
C PRO A 61 4.88 -34.93 3.91
N SER A 62 4.82 -36.06 4.61
CA SER A 62 5.52 -37.29 4.24
C SER A 62 4.89 -38.04 3.06
N LYS A 63 3.57 -37.88 2.85
CA LYS A 63 2.81 -38.62 1.82
C LYS A 63 2.54 -37.77 0.58
N TYR A 64 2.28 -36.47 0.77
CA TYR A 64 1.91 -35.54 -0.28
C TYR A 64 2.76 -34.25 -0.18
N PRO A 65 4.09 -34.33 -0.37
CA PRO A 65 4.99 -33.19 -0.16
C PRO A 65 4.69 -32.02 -1.12
N LEU A 66 4.35 -32.33 -2.38
CA LEU A 66 4.08 -31.31 -3.39
C LEU A 66 2.76 -30.55 -3.14
N PRO A 67 1.60 -31.22 -2.93
CA PRO A 67 0.37 -30.55 -2.51
C PRO A 67 0.56 -29.74 -1.22
N PHE A 68 1.26 -30.30 -0.22
CA PHE A 68 1.55 -29.60 1.03
C PHE A 68 2.23 -28.24 0.80
N VAL A 69 3.32 -28.21 0.02
CA VAL A 69 4.07 -26.98 -0.26
C VAL A 69 3.22 -25.97 -1.05
N ILE A 70 2.46 -26.42 -2.06
CA ILE A 70 1.64 -25.53 -2.89
C ILE A 70 0.55 -24.87 -2.05
N TRP A 71 -0.22 -25.66 -1.29
CA TRP A 71 -1.32 -25.12 -0.49
C TRP A 71 -0.83 -24.25 0.67
N ALA A 72 0.29 -24.60 1.31
CA ALA A 72 0.92 -23.75 2.31
C ALA A 72 1.43 -22.43 1.71
N ALA A 73 2.02 -22.46 0.52
CA ALA A 73 2.52 -21.29 -0.20
C ALA A 73 1.38 -20.35 -0.63
N VAL A 74 0.26 -20.90 -1.11
CA VAL A 74 -0.95 -20.13 -1.44
C VAL A 74 -1.49 -19.42 -0.20
N GLY A 75 -1.65 -20.16 0.90
CA GLY A 75 -2.09 -19.56 2.16
C GLY A 75 -1.13 -18.47 2.64
N ALA A 76 0.18 -18.66 2.44
CA ALA A 76 1.21 -17.74 2.89
C ALA A 76 1.17 -16.36 2.17
N LEU A 77 0.49 -16.26 1.03
CA LEU A 77 0.30 -14.99 0.29
C LEU A 77 -0.63 -14.00 1.02
N LEU A 78 -1.41 -14.44 2.01
CA LEU A 78 -2.40 -13.59 2.67
C LEU A 78 -1.79 -12.32 3.30
N LEU A 79 -0.72 -12.44 4.10
CA LEU A 79 -0.09 -11.29 4.74
C LEU A 79 0.55 -10.30 3.72
N PRO A 80 1.34 -10.75 2.73
CA PRO A 80 1.81 -9.88 1.66
C PRO A 80 0.69 -9.16 0.89
N LEU A 81 -0.42 -9.84 0.61
CA LEU A 81 -1.55 -9.23 -0.11
C LEU A 81 -2.23 -8.13 0.72
N LEU A 82 -2.52 -8.41 2.00
CA LEU A 82 -3.15 -7.43 2.89
C LEU A 82 -2.25 -6.20 3.12
N THR A 83 -0.95 -6.43 3.30
CA THR A 83 0.00 -5.32 3.48
C THR A 83 0.13 -4.46 2.23
N LEU A 84 0.20 -5.05 1.03
CA LEU A 84 0.19 -4.29 -0.21
C LEU A 84 -1.13 -3.56 -0.46
N ALA A 85 -2.27 -4.15 -0.09
CA ALA A 85 -3.57 -3.49 -0.18
C ALA A 85 -3.62 -2.25 0.74
N GLN A 86 -3.19 -2.38 2.00
CA GLN A 86 -3.10 -1.26 2.95
C GLN A 86 -2.15 -0.16 2.45
N LEU A 87 -1.00 -0.55 1.91
CA LEU A 87 -0.03 0.37 1.32
C LEU A 87 -0.64 1.12 0.14
N TYR A 88 -1.34 0.41 -0.76
CA TYR A 88 -2.02 1.00 -1.91
C TYR A 88 -3.07 2.02 -1.50
N VAL A 89 -3.94 1.67 -0.54
CA VAL A 89 -5.01 2.57 -0.06
C VAL A 89 -4.44 3.83 0.58
N GLY A 90 -3.38 3.72 1.39
CA GLY A 90 -2.76 4.89 2.01
C GLY A 90 -2.15 5.86 0.99
N TRP A 91 -1.41 5.34 0.00
CA TRP A 91 -0.87 6.16 -1.08
C TRP A 91 -1.96 6.74 -1.98
N LEU A 92 -3.05 5.99 -2.23
CA LEU A 92 -4.18 6.47 -3.03
C LEU A 92 -4.89 7.63 -2.35
N HIS A 93 -5.08 7.55 -1.04
CA HIS A 93 -5.69 8.60 -0.24
C HIS A 93 -4.89 9.91 -0.30
N VAL A 94 -3.57 9.84 -0.10
CA VAL A 94 -2.70 11.03 -0.21
C VAL A 94 -2.69 11.58 -1.64
N GLY A 95 -2.60 10.71 -2.65
CA GLY A 95 -2.66 11.11 -4.06
C GLY A 95 -3.94 11.88 -4.38
N HIS A 96 -5.09 11.41 -3.88
CA HIS A 96 -6.36 12.10 -4.05
C HIS A 96 -6.36 13.49 -3.39
N ARG A 97 -5.86 13.62 -2.15
CA ARG A 97 -5.75 14.90 -1.42
C ARG A 97 -4.84 15.92 -2.12
N LEU A 98 -3.79 15.47 -2.79
CA LEU A 98 -2.92 16.33 -3.59
C LEU A 98 -3.67 16.91 -4.81
N GLN A 99 -4.52 16.11 -5.46
CA GLN A 99 -5.24 16.52 -6.66
C GLN A 99 -6.48 17.38 -6.40
N GLN A 100 -7.08 17.30 -5.21
CA GLN A 100 -8.24 18.11 -4.85
C GLN A 100 -7.92 19.61 -4.90
N GLU A 101 -8.82 20.38 -5.52
CA GLU A 101 -8.74 21.85 -5.62
C GLU A 101 -9.12 22.51 -4.30
N GLU A 102 -9.94 21.84 -3.51
CA GLU A 102 -10.43 22.28 -2.21
C GLU A 102 -9.84 21.44 -1.07
N VAL A 103 -9.45 22.10 0.01
CA VAL A 103 -9.00 21.45 1.25
C VAL A 103 -9.95 21.81 2.36
N PRO A 104 -10.80 20.89 2.84
CA PRO A 104 -11.51 21.09 4.08
C PRO A 104 -10.51 21.10 5.24
N TYR A 105 -10.68 22.05 6.16
CA TYR A 105 -9.83 22.22 7.32
C TYR A 105 -10.61 22.74 8.53
N GLU A 106 -10.11 22.45 9.71
CA GLU A 106 -10.68 22.89 10.98
C GLU A 106 -9.66 23.72 11.74
N GLU A 107 -10.03 24.94 12.12
CA GLU A 107 -9.25 25.79 13.01
C GLU A 107 -9.55 25.38 14.46
N SER A 108 -8.54 25.42 15.34
CA SER A 108 -8.73 25.03 16.76
C SER A 108 -9.88 25.82 17.40
N GLY A 109 -11.02 25.16 17.67
CA GLY A 109 -12.22 25.80 18.18
C GLY A 109 -13.44 24.87 18.22
N TRP A 110 -14.60 25.44 18.55
CA TRP A 110 -15.91 24.76 18.56
C TRP A 110 -16.73 25.04 17.28
N TYR A 111 -16.09 25.60 16.24
CA TYR A 111 -16.73 26.02 15.01
C TYR A 111 -16.63 24.93 13.94
N ASP A 112 -17.62 24.89 13.03
CA ASP A 112 -17.61 23.98 11.89
C ASP A 112 -16.37 24.17 11.00
N GLY A 113 -15.96 23.10 10.34
CA GLY A 113 -14.85 23.14 9.39
C GLY A 113 -15.09 24.11 8.23
N GLN A 114 -14.01 24.71 7.74
CA GLN A 114 -14.00 25.60 6.58
C GLN A 114 -13.39 24.88 5.37
N VAL A 115 -13.63 25.42 4.17
CA VAL A 115 -13.03 24.91 2.94
C VAL A 115 -12.13 25.97 2.34
N TRP A 116 -10.89 25.59 2.06
CA TRP A 116 -9.92 26.47 1.40
C TRP A 116 -9.69 26.03 -0.05
N GLN A 117 -9.91 26.94 -0.97
CA GLN A 117 -9.58 26.80 -2.39
C GLN A 117 -8.07 27.00 -2.61
N LYS A 118 -7.39 25.99 -3.16
CA LYS A 118 -5.96 26.04 -3.45
C LYS A 118 -5.70 27.04 -4.59
N PRO A 119 -4.81 28.03 -4.40
CA PRO A 119 -4.35 28.85 -5.50
C PRO A 119 -3.57 28.01 -6.52
N GLU A 120 -3.55 28.46 -7.77
CA GLU A 120 -3.04 27.67 -8.91
C GLU A 120 -1.60 27.20 -8.74
N ASP A 121 -0.74 28.01 -8.11
CA ASP A 121 0.66 27.67 -7.82
C ASP A 121 0.78 26.45 -6.88
N VAL A 122 -0.03 26.40 -5.82
CA VAL A 122 -0.07 25.27 -4.88
C VAL A 122 -0.63 24.03 -5.56
N LEU A 123 -1.71 24.17 -6.32
CA LEU A 123 -2.34 23.05 -7.02
C LEU A 123 -1.42 22.46 -8.09
N ASN A 124 -0.72 23.29 -8.86
CA ASN A 124 0.25 22.85 -9.85
C ASN A 124 1.42 22.09 -9.22
N ARG A 125 1.94 22.58 -8.08
CA ARG A 125 2.97 21.87 -7.31
C ARG A 125 2.47 20.50 -6.84
N ASP A 126 1.28 20.44 -6.24
CA ASP A 126 0.72 19.18 -5.73
C ASP A 126 0.47 18.17 -6.87
N ARG A 127 0.04 18.64 -8.05
CA ARG A 127 -0.11 17.81 -9.26
C ARG A 127 1.22 17.26 -9.78
N LEU A 128 2.30 18.04 -9.72
CA LEU A 128 3.64 17.57 -10.09
C LEU A 128 4.11 16.45 -9.13
N ILE A 129 3.91 16.63 -7.82
CA ILE A 129 4.24 15.59 -6.83
C ILE A 129 3.41 14.33 -7.09
N MET A 130 2.12 14.48 -7.35
CA MET A 130 1.27 13.34 -7.68
C MET A 130 1.79 12.59 -8.92
N MET A 131 2.16 13.30 -9.99
CA MET A 131 2.58 12.69 -11.25
C MET A 131 3.96 12.03 -11.16
N TYR A 132 4.93 12.67 -10.52
CA TYR A 132 6.33 12.22 -10.52
C TYR A 132 6.69 11.34 -9.32
N GLU A 133 6.03 11.50 -8.17
CA GLU A 133 6.37 10.75 -6.96
C GLU A 133 5.31 9.68 -6.65
N VAL A 134 4.03 10.08 -6.52
CA VAL A 134 2.98 9.17 -6.01
C VAL A 134 2.51 8.17 -7.07
N GLN A 135 2.32 8.61 -8.31
CA GLN A 135 1.80 7.74 -9.38
C GLN A 135 2.72 6.55 -9.70
N PRO A 136 4.06 6.70 -9.78
CA PRO A 136 4.96 5.55 -9.91
C PRO A 136 4.85 4.55 -8.76
N ILE A 137 4.71 5.04 -7.52
CA ILE A 137 4.53 4.19 -6.33
C ILE A 137 3.24 3.39 -6.45
N LEU A 138 2.11 4.04 -6.74
CA LEU A 138 0.82 3.38 -6.93
C LEU A 138 0.87 2.33 -8.04
N LYS A 139 1.50 2.64 -9.18
CA LYS A 139 1.66 1.71 -10.29
C LYS A 139 2.49 0.50 -9.87
N ARG A 140 3.58 0.70 -9.13
CA ARG A 140 4.43 -0.38 -8.63
C ARG A 140 3.66 -1.31 -7.68
N VAL A 141 3.00 -0.75 -6.67
CA VAL A 141 2.21 -1.53 -5.69
C VAL A 141 1.11 -2.31 -6.39
N ARG A 142 0.35 -1.66 -7.28
CA ARG A 142 -0.68 -2.31 -8.10
C ARG A 142 -0.13 -3.46 -8.93
N ASN A 143 0.99 -3.26 -9.62
CA ASN A 143 1.61 -4.30 -10.44
C ASN A 143 2.03 -5.50 -9.58
N THR A 144 2.60 -5.26 -8.40
CA THR A 144 2.98 -6.35 -7.49
C THR A 144 1.77 -7.09 -6.92
N LEU A 145 0.68 -6.38 -6.59
CA LEU A 145 -0.58 -7.01 -6.22
C LEU A 145 -1.09 -7.91 -7.35
N SER A 146 -1.14 -7.41 -8.60
CA SER A 146 -1.60 -8.21 -9.73
C SER A 146 -0.73 -9.45 -9.96
N VAL A 147 0.59 -9.34 -9.80
CA VAL A 147 1.51 -10.46 -9.96
C VAL A 147 1.29 -11.50 -8.86
N LEU A 148 1.19 -11.08 -7.59
CA LEU A 148 0.96 -12.03 -6.49
C LEU A 148 -0.40 -12.72 -6.60
N ILE A 149 -1.44 -12.01 -7.02
CA ILE A 149 -2.75 -12.61 -7.28
C ILE A 149 -2.66 -13.62 -8.43
N ALA A 150 -2.01 -13.26 -9.55
CA ALA A 150 -1.84 -14.16 -10.68
C ALA A 150 -1.07 -15.43 -10.31
N VAL A 151 0.01 -15.29 -9.53
CA VAL A 151 0.78 -16.44 -8.99
C VAL A 151 -0.08 -17.27 -8.05
N GLY A 152 -0.84 -16.66 -7.15
CA GLY A 152 -1.75 -17.38 -6.25
C GLY A 152 -2.81 -18.17 -7.01
N VAL A 153 -3.42 -17.59 -8.04
CA VAL A 153 -4.39 -18.27 -8.92
C VAL A 153 -3.74 -19.42 -9.69
N ALA A 154 -2.54 -19.21 -10.23
CA ALA A 154 -1.80 -20.27 -10.93
C ALA A 154 -1.47 -21.44 -9.99
N LEU A 155 -1.02 -21.16 -8.77
CA LEU A 155 -0.73 -22.19 -7.77
C LEU A 155 -1.99 -22.96 -7.37
N LEU A 156 -3.11 -22.25 -7.15
CA LEU A 156 -4.41 -22.88 -6.89
C LEU A 156 -4.84 -23.81 -8.02
N ALA A 157 -4.71 -23.37 -9.28
CA ALA A 157 -5.02 -24.19 -10.43
C ALA A 157 -4.12 -25.44 -10.48
N THR A 158 -2.81 -25.30 -10.28
CA THR A 158 -1.90 -26.48 -10.27
C THR A 158 -2.20 -27.45 -9.13
N GLY A 159 -2.56 -26.94 -7.95
CA GLY A 159 -2.87 -27.75 -6.78
C GLY A 159 -4.17 -28.57 -6.90
N GLN A 160 -5.06 -28.24 -7.85
CA GLN A 160 -6.26 -29.04 -8.14
C GLN A 160 -5.96 -30.30 -8.95
N PHE A 161 -4.85 -30.34 -9.69
CA PHE A 161 -4.49 -31.45 -10.57
C PHE A 161 -3.44 -32.39 -9.97
N LEU A 162 -3.02 -32.15 -8.72
CA LEU A 162 -2.02 -32.90 -7.98
C LEU A 162 -2.65 -33.62 -6.79
#